data_AF-A0A7C2TV00-F1
#
_entry.id   AF-A0A7C2TV00-F1
#
_cell.length_a   1.000
_cell.length_b   1.000
_cell.length_c   1.000
_cell.angle_alpha   90.00
_cell.angle_beta   90.00
_cell.angle_gamma   90.00
#
_symmetry.space_group_name_H-M   'P 1'
#
loop_
_entity.id
_entity.type
_entity.pdbx_description
1 polymer ?
#
loop_
_entity_poly.entity_id
_entity_poly.type
_entity_poly.pdbx_seq_one_letter_code
_entity_poly.pdbx_strand_id
1 'polypeptide(L)'
;MPPQRPVNELIRNSIGRGDVVRSKRSLWFITMILLLGAISGTLLGELVGLMLPDGVVKKFFLSGPDLGFDPVKLDLVLMSITFGLTLKVNVVGGIGIFIAVYLLRWVLN
;
A
#
# COMPACT_ATOMS: atom_id res chain seq x y z
N MET A 1 58.20 7.99 11.12
CA MET A 1 57.68 8.23 9.75
C MET A 1 56.62 7.16 9.49
N PRO A 2 55.35 7.51 9.19
CA PRO A 2 54.32 6.49 8.98
C PRO A 2 54.60 5.68 7.69
N PRO A 3 54.34 4.36 7.68
CA PRO A 3 54.54 3.53 6.50
C PRO A 3 53.61 3.98 5.37
N GLN A 4 54.17 4.11 4.16
CA GLN A 4 53.38 4.44 2.98
C GLN A 4 52.46 3.27 2.66
N ARG A 5 51.14 3.50 2.72
CA ARG A 5 50.17 2.47 2.36
C ARG A 5 50.37 2.09 0.90
N PRO A 6 50.47 0.80 0.57
CA PRO A 6 50.70 0.38 -0.80
C PRO A 6 49.49 0.78 -1.66
N VAL A 7 49.76 1.24 -2.88
CA VAL A 7 48.76 1.86 -3.77
C VAL A 7 47.58 0.91 -4.05
N ASN A 8 47.81 -0.40 -4.01
CA ASN A 8 46.78 -1.43 -4.16
C ASN A 8 45.72 -1.41 -3.04
N GLU A 9 46.05 -0.99 -1.82
CA GLU A 9 45.08 -0.84 -0.72
C GLU A 9 44.19 0.40 -0.90
N LEU A 10 44.74 1.48 -1.44
CA LEU A 10 43.97 2.70 -1.72
C LEU A 10 42.96 2.46 -2.85
N ILE A 11 43.36 1.70 -3.88
CA ILE A 11 42.48 1.33 -4.99
C ILE A 11 41.37 0.39 -4.50
N ARG A 12 41.71 -0.64 -3.69
CA ARG A 12 40.71 -1.58 -3.14
C ARG A 12 39.66 -0.89 -2.27
N ASN A 13 40.07 0.10 -1.47
CA ASN A 13 39.16 0.79 -0.56
C ASN A 13 38.33 1.89 -1.24
N SER A 14 38.78 2.38 -2.40
CA SER A 14 38.03 3.34 -3.23
C SER A 14 36.95 2.68 -4.10
N ILE A 15 37.09 1.39 -4.43
CA ILE A 15 36.16 0.66 -5.32
C ILE A 15 34.96 0.06 -4.58
N GLY A 16 35.03 -0.08 -3.24
CA GLY A 16 33.97 -0.68 -2.42
C GLY A 16 32.88 0.27 -1.91
N ARG A 17 32.91 1.58 -2.22
CA ARG A 17 31.93 2.57 -1.74
C ARG A 17 31.01 3.09 -2.85
N GLY A 18 30.58 2.19 -3.71
CA GLY A 18 29.39 2.41 -4.53
C GLY A 18 28.16 2.20 -3.66
N ASP A 19 27.90 3.13 -2.75
CA ASP A 19 26.65 3.14 -1.99
C ASP A 19 25.52 3.25 -3.03
N VAL A 20 24.87 2.12 -3.33
CA VAL A 20 23.63 2.10 -4.09
C VAL A 20 22.62 2.84 -3.21
N VAL A 21 22.57 4.16 -3.33
CA VAL A 21 21.53 4.99 -2.72
C VAL A 21 20.25 4.68 -3.47
N ARG A 22 19.67 3.51 -3.17
CA ARG A 22 18.31 3.19 -3.54
C ARG A 22 17.47 4.13 -2.70
N SER A 23 17.02 5.22 -3.31
CA SER A 23 16.08 6.15 -2.69
C SER A 23 14.92 5.30 -2.15
N LYS A 24 14.93 5.07 -0.83
CA LYS A 24 13.86 4.37 -0.14
C LYS A 24 12.69 5.33 -0.21
N ARG A 25 11.87 5.22 -1.27
CA ARG A 25 10.56 5.85 -1.22
C ARG A 25 9.91 5.36 0.06
N SER A 26 9.41 6.32 0.83
CA SER A 26 8.77 6.03 2.09
C SER A 26 7.69 4.98 1.83
N LEU A 27 7.80 3.82 2.47
CA LEU A 27 6.80 2.75 2.38
C LEU A 27 5.40 3.31 2.66
N TRP A 28 5.31 4.34 3.52
CA TRP A 28 4.10 5.10 3.79
C TRP A 28 3.45 5.70 2.54
N PHE A 29 4.24 6.30 1.63
CA PHE A 29 3.71 6.93 0.42
C PHE A 29 3.10 5.89 -0.53
N ILE A 30 3.75 4.73 -0.66
CA ILE A 30 3.25 3.61 -1.45
C ILE A 30 1.92 3.11 -0.87
N THR A 31 1.89 2.83 0.43
CA THR A 31 0.67 2.38 1.11
C THR A 31 -0.47 3.37 0.96
N MET A 32 -0.19 4.68 1.05
CA MET A 32 -1.21 5.73 0.90
C MET A 32 -1.83 5.73 -0.49
N ILE A 33 -1.02 5.64 -1.56
CA ILE A 33 -1.53 5.57 -2.94
C ILE A 33 -2.39 4.33 -3.15
N LEU A 34 -1.96 3.17 -2.63
CA LEU A 34 -2.72 1.93 -2.75
C LEU A 34 -4.05 2.02 -2.00
N LEU A 35 -4.06 2.59 -0.79
CA LEU A 35 -5.28 2.84 -0.03
C LEU A 35 -6.23 3.77 -0.78
N LEU A 36 -5.73 4.87 -1.35
CA LEU A 36 -6.56 5.78 -2.13
C LEU A 36 -7.14 5.11 -3.38
N GLY A 37 -6.36 4.27 -4.06
CA GLY A 37 -6.84 3.46 -5.19
C GLY A 37 -7.94 2.48 -4.78
N ALA A 38 -7.73 1.76 -3.68
CA ALA A 38 -8.71 0.82 -3.12
C ALA A 38 -10.02 1.50 -2.73
N ILE A 39 -9.93 2.61 -1.99
CA ILE A 39 -11.10 3.39 -1.52
C ILE A 39 -11.85 3.95 -2.72
N SER A 40 -11.16 4.65 -3.63
CA SER A 40 -11.79 5.28 -4.79
C SER A 40 -12.43 4.24 -5.71
N GLY A 41 -11.73 3.13 -5.98
CA GLY A 41 -12.27 2.04 -6.79
C GLY A 41 -13.50 1.38 -6.15
N THR A 42 -13.46 1.13 -4.84
CA THR A 42 -14.58 0.51 -4.12
C THR A 42 -15.81 1.42 -4.15
N LEU A 43 -15.63 2.70 -3.82
CA LEU A 43 -16.71 3.70 -3.84
C LEU A 43 -17.35 3.79 -5.23
N LEU A 44 -16.53 3.87 -6.28
CA LEU A 44 -17.04 3.87 -7.66
C LEU A 44 -17.79 2.58 -8.00
N GLY A 45 -17.28 1.42 -7.58
CA GLY A 45 -17.94 0.14 -7.79
C GLY A 45 -19.29 0.03 -7.08
N GLU A 46 -19.40 0.58 -5.86
CA GLU A 46 -20.68 0.67 -5.15
C GLU A 46 -21.66 1.60 -5.86
N LEU A 47 -21.22 2.77 -6.31
CA LEU A 47 -22.06 3.68 -7.09
C LEU A 47 -22.58 3.06 -8.38
N VAL A 48 -21.74 2.33 -9.11
CA VAL A 48 -22.18 1.56 -10.29
C VAL A 48 -23.14 0.45 -9.89
N GLY A 49 -22.86 -0.25 -8.79
CA GLY A 49 -23.71 -1.31 -8.26
C GLY A 49 -25.11 -0.86 -7.86
N LEU A 50 -25.29 0.40 -7.45
CA LEU A 50 -26.61 0.98 -7.18
C LEU A 50 -27.48 1.12 -8.44
N MET A 51 -26.85 1.28 -9.62
CA MET A 51 -27.56 1.36 -10.90
C MET A 51 -27.84 -0.01 -11.53
N LEU A 52 -27.23 -1.07 -11.00
CA LEU A 52 -27.43 -2.43 -11.50
C LEU A 52 -28.72 -3.04 -10.92
N PRO A 53 -29.54 -3.71 -11.76
CA PRO A 53 -30.67 -4.48 -11.27
C PRO A 53 -30.18 -5.70 -10.45
N ASP A 54 -31.06 -6.21 -9.60
CA ASP A 54 -30.73 -7.35 -8.76
C ASP A 54 -30.47 -8.60 -9.61
N GLY A 55 -29.28 -9.18 -9.43
CA GLY A 55 -28.83 -10.33 -10.21
C GLY A 55 -27.42 -10.75 -9.86
N VAL A 56 -26.94 -11.79 -10.55
CA VAL A 56 -25.58 -12.34 -10.39
C VAL A 56 -24.50 -11.32 -10.73
N VAL A 57 -24.74 -10.41 -11.68
CA VAL A 57 -23.79 -9.36 -12.05
C VAL A 57 -23.59 -8.39 -10.90
N LYS A 58 -24.68 -7.89 -10.29
CA LYS A 58 -24.60 -7.00 -9.12
C LYS A 58 -23.89 -7.65 -7.95
N LYS A 59 -24.22 -8.93 -7.67
CA LYS A 59 -23.52 -9.71 -6.62
C LYS A 59 -22.03 -9.81 -6.92
N PHE A 60 -21.66 -10.23 -8.13
CA PHE A 60 -20.25 -10.32 -8.53
C PHE A 60 -19.52 -8.97 -8.41
N PHE A 61 -20.14 -7.87 -8.86
CA PHE A 61 -19.54 -6.54 -8.81
C PHE A 61 -19.29 -6.04 -7.39
N LEU A 62 -20.24 -6.30 -6.48
CA LEU A 62 -20.20 -5.87 -5.08
C LEU A 62 -19.53 -6.90 -4.15
N SER A 63 -19.28 -8.11 -4.64
CA SER A 63 -18.54 -9.15 -3.92
C SER A 63 -17.09 -8.74 -3.73
N GLY A 64 -16.57 -9.04 -2.55
CA GLY A 64 -15.25 -8.60 -2.14
C GLY A 64 -14.87 -9.15 -0.78
N PRO A 65 -13.58 -9.38 -0.50
CA PRO A 65 -13.12 -9.70 0.83
C PRO A 65 -13.23 -8.47 1.75
N ASP A 66 -13.53 -8.74 3.02
CA ASP A 66 -13.42 -7.75 4.09
C ASP A 66 -11.98 -7.79 4.61
N LEU A 67 -11.24 -6.71 4.39
CA LEU A 67 -9.85 -6.54 4.80
C LEU A 67 -9.80 -5.61 6.01
N GLY A 68 -9.44 -6.12 7.18
CA GLY A 68 -9.47 -5.30 8.38
C GLY A 68 -8.87 -5.95 9.59
N PHE A 69 -8.93 -5.20 10.69
CA PHE A 69 -8.64 -5.69 12.02
C PHE A 69 -9.94 -5.77 12.80
N ASP A 70 -10.09 -6.87 13.54
CA ASP A 70 -11.24 -7.03 14.42
C ASP A 70 -11.31 -5.87 15.43
N PRO A 71 -12.52 -5.42 15.80
CA PRO A 71 -12.68 -4.35 16.76
C PRO A 71 -12.02 -4.69 18.10
N VAL A 72 -10.98 -3.93 18.45
CA VAL A 72 -10.32 -3.99 19.75
C VAL A 72 -11.08 -3.10 20.71
N LYS A 73 -11.73 -3.72 21.70
CA LYS A 73 -12.40 -3.02 22.79
C LYS A 73 -11.44 -2.87 23.96
N LEU A 74 -11.16 -1.63 24.33
CA LEU A 74 -10.48 -1.28 25.56
C LEU A 74 -11.53 -0.87 26.58
N ASP A 75 -11.82 -1.78 27.51
CA ASP A 75 -12.86 -1.58 28.52
C ASP A 75 -12.24 -1.08 29.83
N LEU A 76 -12.47 0.20 30.15
CA LEU A 76 -12.05 0.79 31.42
C LEU A 76 -13.28 0.99 32.31
N VAL A 77 -13.07 0.99 33.63
CA VAL A 77 -14.13 1.08 34.66
C VAL A 77 -15.07 2.28 34.47
N LEU A 78 -14.58 3.40 33.91
CA LEU A 78 -15.37 4.62 33.71
C LEU A 78 -15.76 4.85 32.24
N MET A 79 -15.12 4.18 31.28
CA MET A 79 -15.24 4.47 29.86
C MET A 79 -14.77 3.28 29.03
N SER A 80 -15.47 2.98 27.94
CA SER A 80 -15.04 1.97 26.97
C SER A 80 -14.67 2.65 25.64
N ILE A 81 -13.52 2.28 25.05
CA ILE A 81 -13.06 2.77 23.75
C ILE A 81 -12.92 1.58 22.80
N THR A 82 -13.56 1.64 21.63
CA THR A 82 -13.49 0.59 20.60
C THR A 82 -12.75 1.10 19.38
N PHE A 83 -11.65 0.44 19.01
CA PHE A 83 -10.90 0.70 17.78
C PHE A 83 -11.16 -0.44 16.79
N GLY A 84 -11.72 -0.15 15.63
CA GLY A 84 -11.91 -1.15 14.57
C GLY A 84 -11.78 -0.50 13.20
N LEU A 85 -11.24 -1.25 12.24
CA LEU A 85 -11.15 -0.83 10.85
C LEU A 85 -11.38 -2.02 9.94
N THR A 86 -12.44 -1.95 9.14
CA THR A 86 -12.75 -2.95 8.10
C THR A 86 -12.94 -2.23 6.78
N LEU A 87 -12.12 -2.59 5.79
CA LEU A 87 -12.19 -2.15 4.41
C LEU A 87 -12.84 -3.26 3.59
N LYS A 88 -14.05 -3.01 3.12
CA LYS A 88 -14.70 -3.90 2.16
C LYS A 88 -14.19 -3.54 0.77
N VAL A 89 -13.47 -4.44 0.11
CA VAL A 89 -12.91 -4.17 -1.23
C VAL A 89 -13.65 -4.98 -2.27
N ASN A 90 -14.45 -4.31 -3.10
CA ASN A 90 -15.18 -4.97 -4.20
C ASN A 90 -14.28 -5.16 -5.44
N VAL A 91 -14.84 -5.77 -6.51
CA VAL A 91 -14.09 -6.02 -7.76
C VAL A 91 -13.49 -4.74 -8.35
N VAL A 92 -14.24 -3.65 -8.33
CA VAL A 92 -13.76 -2.34 -8.84
C VAL A 92 -12.70 -1.74 -7.92
N GLY A 93 -12.80 -1.94 -6.61
CA GLY A 93 -11.75 -1.63 -5.64
C GLY A 93 -10.44 -2.35 -5.96
N GLY A 94 -10.52 -3.64 -6.29
CA GLY A 94 -9.36 -4.42 -6.78
C GLY A 94 -8.74 -3.81 -8.04
N ILE A 95 -9.58 -3.43 -9.01
CA ILE A 95 -9.12 -2.72 -10.23
C ILE A 95 -8.46 -1.38 -9.87
N GLY A 96 -9.02 -0.62 -8.93
CA GLY A 96 -8.46 0.63 -8.43
C GLY A 96 -7.06 0.44 -7.82
N ILE A 97 -6.83 -0.65 -7.09
CA ILE A 97 -5.50 -1.03 -6.59
C ILE A 97 -4.56 -1.35 -7.76
N PHE A 98 -4.98 -2.13 -8.75
CA PHE A 98 -4.16 -2.43 -9.92
C PHE A 98 -3.75 -1.15 -10.68
N ILE A 99 -4.69 -0.23 -10.87
CA ILE A 99 -4.42 1.09 -11.47
C ILE A 99 -3.43 1.88 -10.61
N ALA A 100 -3.61 1.90 -9.28
CA ALA A 100 -2.71 2.59 -8.37
C ALA A 100 -1.28 2.02 -8.42
N VAL A 101 -1.13 0.70 -8.49
CA VAL A 101 0.18 0.04 -8.71
C VAL A 101 0.76 0.42 -10.06
N TYR A 102 -0.04 0.44 -11.12
CA TYR A 102 0.40 0.81 -12.46
C TYR A 102 0.88 2.27 -12.53
N LEU A 103 0.10 3.20 -11.96
CA LEU A 103 0.48 4.62 -11.85
C LEU A 103 1.74 4.79 -11.01
N LEU A 104 1.84 4.07 -9.90
CA LEU A 104 3.04 4.08 -9.07
C LEU A 104 4.25 3.60 -9.87
N ARG A 105 4.13 2.48 -10.59
CA ARG A 105 5.19 1.97 -11.48
C ARG A 105 5.60 3.04 -12.49
N TRP A 106 4.64 3.69 -13.15
CA TRP A 106 4.91 4.71 -14.16
C TRP A 106 5.58 5.97 -13.58
N VAL A 107 5.11 6.48 -12.45
CA VAL A 107 5.73 7.61 -11.72
C VAL A 107 7.11 7.24 -11.14
N LEU A 108 7.38 5.95 -10.95
CA LEU A 108 8.65 5.45 -10.43
C LEU A 108 9.71 5.15 -11.47
N ASN A 109 9.34 5.05 -12.74
CA ASN A 109 10.20 4.61 -13.83
C ASN A 109 10.59 5.75 -14.76
#